data_AF-A0A348MZE6-F1
#
_entry.id   AF-A0A348MZE6-F1
#
_cell.length_a   1.000
_cell.length_b   1.000
_cell.length_c   1.000
_cell.angle_alpha   90.00
_cell.angle_beta   90.00
_cell.angle_gamma   90.00
#
_symmetry.space_group_name_H-M   'P 1'
#
loop_
_entity.id
_entity.type
_entity.pdbx_description
1 polymer ?
#
loop_
_entity_poly.entity_id
_entity_poly.type
_entity_poly.pdbx_seq_one_letter_code
_entity_poly.pdbx_strand_id
1 'polypeptide(L)'
;FHNTYGQALANVLTAINAGVRIVDTSAAGLGGCPYAHGASGNLATEDLVYMLNGMGMATGIDLPALIAASKPILQTLNIRPASAVNIAMSR
;
A
#
# COMPACT_ATOMS: atom_id res chain seq x y z
N PHE A 1 6.71 -3.90 -5.23
CA PHE A 1 5.99 -5.02 -5.90
C PHE A 1 4.58 -4.58 -6.27
N HIS A 2 4.03 -5.04 -7.41
CA HIS A 2 2.61 -4.84 -7.73
C HIS A 2 1.73 -5.89 -7.05
N ASN A 3 0.51 -5.50 -6.69
CA ASN A 3 -0.46 -6.34 -5.98
C ASN A 3 -1.56 -6.92 -6.88
N THR A 4 -1.35 -6.94 -8.21
CA THR A 4 -2.31 -7.39 -9.23
C THR A 4 -2.95 -8.75 -8.92
N TYR A 5 -2.19 -9.68 -8.33
CA TYR A 5 -2.65 -11.01 -7.94
C TYR A 5 -2.64 -11.24 -6.41
N GLY A 6 -2.65 -10.17 -5.62
CA GLY A 6 -2.69 -10.26 -4.15
C GLY A 6 -1.40 -10.76 -3.49
N GLN A 7 -0.28 -10.81 -4.21
CA GLN A 7 0.98 -11.41 -3.72
C GLN A 7 1.99 -10.38 -3.19
N ALA A 8 1.70 -9.09 -3.25
CA ALA A 8 2.73 -8.09 -3.01
C ALA A 8 3.28 -8.11 -1.57
N LEU A 9 2.41 -8.20 -0.55
CA LEU A 9 2.85 -8.27 0.85
C LEU A 9 3.64 -9.54 1.14
N ALA A 10 3.21 -10.69 0.62
CA ALA A 10 3.94 -11.95 0.75
C ALA A 10 5.35 -11.84 0.15
N ASN A 11 5.46 -11.27 -1.05
CA ASN A 11 6.76 -11.05 -1.71
C ASN A 11 7.65 -10.07 -0.92
N VAL A 12 7.07 -9.00 -0.36
CA VAL A 12 7.80 -8.07 0.50
C VAL A 12 8.31 -8.78 1.75
N LEU A 13 7.47 -9.57 2.41
CA LEU A 13 7.86 -10.34 3.60
C LEU A 13 9.03 -11.28 3.28
N THR A 14 8.97 -12.00 2.16
CA THR A 14 10.07 -12.85 1.68
C THR A 14 11.34 -12.04 1.44
N ALA A 15 11.24 -10.88 0.79
CA ALA A 15 12.37 -10.00 0.53
C ALA A 15 13.00 -9.46 1.83
N ILE A 16 12.18 -9.08 2.82
CA ILE A 16 12.65 -8.64 4.14
C ILE A 16 13.42 -9.75 4.85
N ASN A 17 12.92 -10.99 4.79
CA ASN A 17 13.60 -12.16 5.35
C ASN A 17 14.94 -12.46 4.63
N ALA A 18 15.05 -12.09 3.35
CA ALA A 18 16.30 -12.15 2.59
C ALA A 18 17.24 -10.94 2.81
N GLY A 19 16.89 -10.00 3.69
CA GLY A 19 17.73 -8.85 4.03
C GLY A 19 17.38 -7.53 3.34
N VAL A 20 16.36 -7.48 2.47
CA VAL A 20 15.91 -6.23 1.83
C VAL A 20 15.31 -5.28 2.87
N ARG A 21 15.63 -3.98 2.77
CA ARG A 21 15.16 -2.93 3.69
C ARG A 21 14.52 -1.72 3.02
N ILE A 22 14.55 -1.67 1.68
CA ILE A 22 13.94 -0.60 0.88
C ILE A 22 12.92 -1.26 -0.05
N VAL A 23 11.68 -0.79 -0.01
CA VAL A 23 10.56 -1.34 -0.77
C VAL A 23 9.70 -0.20 -1.29
N ASP A 24 9.49 -0.16 -2.60
CA ASP A 24 8.62 0.83 -3.22
C ASP A 24 7.15 0.42 -3.13
N THR A 25 6.31 1.41 -2.83
CA THR A 25 4.85 1.31 -2.69
C THR A 25 4.19 2.58 -3.24
N SER A 26 2.85 2.62 -3.28
CA SER A 26 2.10 3.82 -3.65
C SER A 26 1.01 4.12 -2.62
N ALA A 27 0.84 5.40 -2.26
CA ALA A 27 -0.20 5.83 -1.33
C ALA A 27 -1.58 5.38 -1.83
N ALA A 28 -2.42 4.86 -0.93
CA ALA A 28 -3.73 4.28 -1.23
C ALA A 28 -3.74 3.17 -2.30
N GLY A 29 -2.58 2.63 -2.67
CA GLY A 29 -2.44 1.69 -3.79
C GLY A 29 -2.69 2.34 -5.15
N LEU A 30 -2.36 3.63 -5.28
CA LEU A 30 -2.49 4.37 -6.54
C LEU A 30 -1.71 3.72 -7.70
N GLY A 31 -2.21 3.96 -8.90
CA GLY A 31 -1.70 3.38 -10.12
C GLY A 31 -2.38 2.05 -10.49
N GLY A 32 -2.22 1.66 -11.75
CA GLY A 32 -2.78 0.44 -12.31
C GLY A 32 -1.79 -0.20 -13.28
N CYS A 33 -2.07 -1.43 -13.70
CA CYS A 33 -1.28 -2.08 -14.74
C CYS A 33 -1.97 -1.87 -16.10
N PRO A 34 -1.32 -1.22 -17.09
CA PRO A 34 -1.92 -1.04 -18.41
C PRO A 34 -2.20 -2.37 -19.13
N TYR A 35 -1.53 -3.46 -18.70
CA TYR A 35 -1.67 -4.79 -19.28
C TYR A 35 -2.64 -5.71 -18.51
N ALA A 36 -3.18 -5.27 -17.37
CA ALA A 36 -4.14 -6.04 -16.58
C ALA A 36 -5.35 -5.14 -16.23
N HIS A 37 -6.30 -5.08 -17.17
CA HIS A 37 -7.48 -4.23 -17.04
C HIS A 37 -8.30 -4.55 -15.79
N GLY A 38 -8.53 -3.52 -14.96
CA GLY A 38 -9.33 -3.62 -13.73
C GLY A 38 -8.63 -4.24 -12.53
N ALA A 39 -7.40 -4.74 -12.69
CA ALA A 39 -6.62 -5.29 -11.59
C ALA A 39 -5.89 -4.20 -10.80
N SER A 40 -5.62 -4.47 -9.52
CA SER A 40 -4.79 -3.62 -8.67
C SER A 40 -3.39 -3.42 -9.26
N GLY A 41 -2.84 -2.22 -9.09
CA GLY A 41 -1.50 -1.85 -9.51
C GLY A 41 -0.47 -2.06 -8.41
N ASN A 42 0.05 -0.95 -7.88
CA ASN A 42 1.06 -0.97 -6.84
C ASN A 42 0.56 -1.57 -5.52
N LEU A 43 1.48 -2.09 -4.71
CA LEU A 43 1.23 -2.32 -3.29
C LEU A 43 0.90 -0.99 -2.61
N ALA A 44 -0.17 -0.95 -1.83
CA ALA A 44 -0.51 0.21 -1.03
C ALA A 44 0.47 0.41 0.12
N THR A 45 0.92 1.66 0.31
CA THR A 45 1.84 2.02 1.40
C THR A 45 1.24 1.74 2.77
N GLU A 46 -0.04 2.03 2.97
CA GLU A 46 -0.76 1.82 4.24
C GLU A 46 -0.81 0.36 4.63
N ASP A 47 -1.07 -0.53 3.68
CA ASP A 47 -1.13 -1.98 3.92
C ASP A 47 0.24 -2.52 4.33
N LEU A 48 1.32 -2.03 3.70
CA LEU A 48 2.68 -2.38 4.09
C LEU A 48 3.04 -1.83 5.47
N VAL A 49 2.78 -0.55 5.72
CA VAL A 49 3.08 0.09 7.01
C VAL A 49 2.31 -0.61 8.14
N TYR A 50 1.05 -0.97 7.92
CA TYR A 50 0.26 -1.72 8.90
C TYR A 50 0.89 -3.08 9.22
N MET A 51 1.29 -3.85 8.20
CA MET A 51 1.98 -5.13 8.39
C MET A 51 3.28 -4.95 9.19
N LEU A 52 4.12 -3.98 8.79
CA LEU A 52 5.41 -3.72 9.44
C LEU A 52 5.25 -3.27 10.89
N ASN A 53 4.29 -2.38 11.18
CA ASN A 53 3.97 -1.96 12.53
C ASN A 53 3.51 -3.15 13.39
N GLY A 54 2.65 -4.02 12.86
CA GLY A 54 2.21 -5.24 13.55
C GLY A 54 3.34 -6.25 13.81
N MET A 55 4.38 -6.22 12.98
CA MET A 55 5.61 -7.01 13.17
C MET A 55 6.64 -6.33 14.09
N GLY A 56 6.36 -5.13 14.60
CA GLY A 56 7.30 -4.36 15.43
C GLY A 56 8.47 -3.73 14.64
N MET A 57 8.33 -3.60 13.32
CA MET A 57 9.35 -3.01 12.45
C MET A 57 9.10 -1.51 12.25
N ALA A 58 10.05 -0.68 12.66
CA ALA A 58 9.94 0.77 12.53
C ALA A 58 10.08 1.23 11.07
N THR A 59 9.14 2.06 10.62
CA THR A 59 9.15 2.71 9.30
C THR A 59 9.34 4.22 9.38
N GLY A 60 9.03 4.82 10.53
CA GLY A 60 8.98 6.28 10.70
C GLY A 60 7.75 6.95 10.08
N ILE A 61 6.80 6.16 9.57
CA ILE A 61 5.60 6.68 8.89
C ILE A 61 4.42 6.74 9.89
N ASP A 62 3.80 7.91 9.98
CA ASP A 62 2.52 8.10 10.66
C ASP A 62 1.37 7.63 9.74
N LEU A 63 0.75 6.51 10.12
CA LEU A 63 -0.29 5.87 9.32
C LEU A 63 -1.58 6.71 9.19
N PRO A 64 -2.16 7.28 10.28
CA PRO A 64 -3.22 8.28 10.16
C PRO A 64 -2.88 9.47 9.25
N ALA A 65 -1.68 10.04 9.36
CA ALA A 65 -1.27 11.16 8.53
C ALA A 65 -1.17 10.77 7.05
N LEU A 66 -0.67 9.57 6.74
CA LEU A 66 -0.61 9.03 5.39
C LEU A 66 -2.01 8.86 4.76
N ILE A 67 -2.97 8.31 5.52
CA ILE A 67 -4.36 8.17 5.07
C ILE A 67 -4.99 9.54 4.79
N ALA A 68 -4.75 10.52 5.66
CA ALA A 68 -5.24 11.88 5.46
C ALA A 68 -4.61 12.52 4.19
N ALA A 69 -3.32 12.30 3.97
CA ALA A 69 -2.58 12.83 2.83
C ALA A 69 -3.01 12.23 1.48
N SER A 70 -3.49 10.97 1.45
CA SER A 70 -3.97 10.34 0.22
C SER A 70 -5.39 10.79 -0.18
N LYS A 71 -6.18 11.32 0.75
CA LYS A 71 -7.59 11.68 0.53
C LYS A 71 -7.81 12.69 -0.60
N PRO A 72 -7.06 13.81 -0.71
CA PRO A 72 -7.28 14.80 -1.76
C PRO A 72 -7.11 14.22 -3.16
N ILE A 73 -6.06 13.43 -3.39
CA ILE A 73 -5.79 12.86 -4.72
C ILE A 73 -6.83 11.81 -5.12
N LEU A 74 -7.30 10.98 -4.18
CA LEU A 74 -8.40 10.04 -4.41
C LEU A 74 -9.69 10.77 -4.82
N GLN A 75 -10.00 11.89 -4.16
CA GLN A 75 -11.14 12.73 -4.50
C GLN A 75 -10.98 13.39 -5.87
N THR A 76 -9.81 13.96 -6.18
CA THR A 76 -9.52 14.58 -7.48
C THR A 76 -9.65 13.59 -8.63
N LEU A 77 -9.18 12.36 -8.44
CA LEU A 77 -9.26 11.30 -9.46
C LEU A 77 -10.63 10.60 -9.49
N ASN A 78 -11.50 10.87 -8.53
CA ASN A 78 -12.78 10.19 -8.33
C ASN A 78 -12.64 8.65 -8.30
N ILE A 79 -11.63 8.16 -7.57
CA ILE A 79 -11.36 6.74 -7.40
C ILE A 79 -11.41 6.35 -5.93
N ARG A 80 -11.64 5.06 -5.68
CA ARG A 80 -11.54 4.49 -4.34
C ARG A 80 -10.10 4.03 -4.07
N PRO A 81 -9.64 4.08 -2.80
CA PRO A 81 -8.36 3.49 -2.44
C PRO A 81 -8.39 1.98 -2.69
N ALA A 82 -7.25 1.41 -3.12
CA ALA A 82 -7.03 -0.03 -3.19
C ALA A 82 -6.53 -0.62 -1.85
N SER A 83 -6.04 0.24 -0.95
CA SER A 83 -5.62 -0.17 0.40
C SER A 83 -6.80 -0.64 1.25
N ALA A 84 -6.71 -1.85 1.79
CA ALA A 84 -7.68 -2.36 2.74
C ALA A 84 -7.64 -1.59 4.07
N VAL A 85 -6.43 -1.21 4.51
CA VAL A 85 -6.21 -0.45 5.75
C VAL A 85 -6.81 0.95 5.64
N ASN A 86 -6.57 1.64 4.52
CA ASN A 86 -7.16 2.96 4.26
C ASN A 86 -8.69 2.90 4.32
N ILE A 87 -9.31 1.90 3.66
CA ILE A 87 -10.77 1.71 3.69
C ILE A 87 -11.28 1.48 5.12
N ALA A 88 -10.60 0.63 5.89
CA ALA A 88 -11.02 0.27 7.24
C ALA A 88 -10.87 1.42 8.23
N MET A 89 -9.80 2.23 8.09
CA MET A 89 -9.44 3.30 9.02
C MET A 89 -9.98 4.68 8.63
N SER A 90 -10.52 4.85 7.42
CA SER A 90 -11.12 6.12 6.98
C SER A 90 -12.57 6.32 7.48
N ARG A 91 -13.01 5.57 8.49
CA ARG A 91 -14.32 5.70 9.12
C ARG A 91 -14.33 6.78 10.20
#